data_AF-A0A7W6S9L6-F1
#
_entry.id   AF-A0A7W6S9L6-F1
#
_cell.length_a   1.000
_cell.length_b   1.000
_cell.length_c   1.000
_cell.angle_alpha   90.00
_cell.angle_beta   90.00
_cell.angle_gamma   90.00
#
_symmetry.space_group_name_H-M   'P 1'
#
loop_
_entity.id
_entity.type
_entity.pdbx_description
1 polymer ?
#
loop_
_entity_poly.entity_id
_entity_poly.type
_entity_poly.pdbx_seq_one_letter_code
_entity_poly.pdbx_strand_id
1 'polypeptide(L)'
;MLNLLDISRLAFWLAAASLIWAMIRPRLTPKRRRSSIDPVGDSPITGLLDHRALIRSLAIFNLLFAMQTALDLIYLWGGAELPAGMSHAEYAHRGAYPLVATALLAAAFVLIAMRRGGPGDASRLIRALVIAWIIQNVLLCLSSILRLDLYVEAYSLTHLRLAAGVWMGLVAIGLIFILARIALRRSNEWLISMNLLTLATVLYFGAFFDSSAFIARFNVENSLEFSQYGTPLDIHYLASLGPSAIPALDLYLSAAPEDGDKRRLASFARQRLAFPITSRPQAWRSWSYRQERMKNYLLTRL
;
A
#
# COMPACT_ATOMS: atom_id res chain seq x y z
N MET A 1 18.29 -24.86 -0.04
CA MET A 1 17.87 -24.59 1.35
C MET A 1 19.13 -24.37 2.17
N LEU A 2 19.17 -23.31 2.99
CA LEU A 2 20.30 -22.83 3.83
C LEU A 2 21.28 -21.83 3.16
N ASN A 3 20.79 -20.61 2.91
CA ASN A 3 21.64 -19.40 2.89
C ASN A 3 20.81 -18.15 3.26
N LEU A 4 19.93 -18.27 4.26
CA LEU A 4 18.99 -17.22 4.67
C LEU A 4 19.48 -16.37 5.87
N LEU A 5 20.73 -16.56 6.30
CA LEU A 5 21.32 -15.78 7.39
C LEU A 5 22.68 -15.26 6.96
N ASP A 6 22.67 -14.14 6.23
CA ASP A 6 23.86 -13.31 6.04
C ASP A 6 24.37 -12.89 7.43
N ILE A 7 25.45 -13.51 7.88
CA ILE A 7 26.07 -13.27 9.19
C ILE A 7 26.47 -11.80 9.34
N SER A 8 26.85 -11.16 8.23
CA SER A 8 27.12 -9.72 8.11
C SER A 8 25.88 -8.88 8.39
N ARG A 9 24.70 -9.29 7.90
CA ARG A 9 23.42 -8.63 8.16
C ARG A 9 22.98 -8.85 9.60
N LEU A 10 23.15 -10.06 10.15
CA LEU A 10 22.82 -10.35 11.55
C LEU A 10 23.72 -9.53 12.50
N ALA A 11 25.01 -9.43 12.20
CA ALA A 11 25.96 -8.59 12.94
C ALA A 11 25.61 -7.09 12.84
N PHE A 12 25.25 -6.60 11.65
CA PHE A 12 24.80 -5.23 11.46
C PHE A 12 23.51 -4.94 12.25
N TRP A 13 22.52 -5.83 12.20
CA TRP A 13 21.27 -5.67 12.95
C TRP A 13 21.47 -5.79 14.46
N LEU A 14 22.39 -6.64 14.93
CA LEU A 14 22.78 -6.69 16.34
C LEU A 14 23.54 -5.44 16.77
N ALA A 15 24.41 -4.88 15.93
CA ALA A 15 25.10 -3.63 16.17
C ALA A 15 24.11 -2.45 16.21
N ALA A 16 23.19 -2.35 15.25
CA ALA A 16 22.12 -1.36 15.22
C ALA A 16 21.17 -1.51 16.42
N ALA A 17 20.75 -2.73 16.75
CA ALA A 17 19.92 -3.01 17.91
C ALA A 17 20.64 -2.67 19.22
N SER A 18 21.95 -2.94 19.33
CA SER A 18 22.75 -2.57 20.51
C SER A 18 22.94 -1.06 20.64
N LEU A 19 23.08 -0.33 19.52
CA LEU A 19 23.15 1.13 19.50
C LEU A 19 21.80 1.74 19.90
N ILE A 20 20.71 1.23 19.33
CA ILE A 20 19.33 1.61 19.67
C ILE A 20 19.06 1.31 21.16
N TRP A 21 19.48 0.14 21.65
CA TRP A 21 19.37 -0.25 23.06
C TRP A 21 20.19 0.63 23.99
N ALA A 22 21.41 1.01 23.60
CA ALA A 22 22.27 1.92 24.35
C ALA A 22 21.70 3.34 24.40
N MET A 23 20.98 3.77 23.36
CA MET A 23 20.31 5.08 23.32
C MET A 23 18.94 5.08 24.02
N ILE A 24 18.25 3.94 24.07
CA ILE A 24 16.99 3.73 24.81
C ILE A 24 17.26 3.48 26.30
N ARG A 25 18.48 3.07 26.69
CA ARG A 25 18.82 2.86 28.10
C ARG A 25 18.52 4.14 28.88
N PRO A 26 17.52 4.12 29.79
CA PRO A 26 17.33 5.24 30.69
C PRO A 26 18.64 5.35 31.48
N ARG A 27 19.26 6.53 31.45
CA ARG A 27 20.35 6.82 32.38
C ARG A 27 19.72 6.73 33.77
N LEU A 28 19.83 5.56 34.38
CA LEU A 28 19.51 5.33 35.77
C LEU A 28 20.51 6.16 36.57
N THR A 29 20.23 7.45 36.70
CA THR A 29 20.86 8.27 37.73
C THR A 29 20.58 7.59 39.07
N PRO A 30 21.61 7.20 39.83
CA PRO A 30 21.38 6.62 41.15
C PRO A 30 20.69 7.68 42.00
N LYS A 31 19.43 7.44 42.35
CA LYS A 31 18.63 8.33 43.19
C LYS A 31 19.24 8.31 44.59
N ARG A 32 20.03 9.34 44.93
CA ARG A 32 20.46 9.59 46.31
C ARG A 32 19.20 9.70 47.16
N ARG A 33 19.07 8.79 48.12
CA ARG A 33 17.92 8.63 49.03
C ARG A 33 17.68 9.97 49.75
N ARG A 34 16.66 10.71 49.33
CA ARG A 34 16.04 11.79 50.11
C ARG A 34 14.60 11.37 50.39
N SER A 35 14.35 11.16 51.67
CA SER A 35 13.07 10.87 52.29
C SER A 35 12.22 12.14 52.35
N SER A 36 11.00 12.08 51.81
CA SER A 36 9.77 12.56 52.45
C SER A 36 8.59 12.42 51.48
N ILE A 37 7.67 11.56 51.87
CA ILE A 37 6.23 11.44 51.60
C ILE A 37 5.61 12.55 50.74
N ASP A 38 4.96 12.15 49.62
CA ASP A 38 3.64 12.64 49.21
C ASP A 38 2.94 11.59 48.30
N PRO A 39 1.60 11.41 48.37
CA PRO A 39 0.89 10.36 47.65
C PRO A 39 -0.03 10.91 46.55
N VAL A 40 0.36 10.84 45.27
CA VAL A 40 -0.60 10.85 44.14
C VAL A 40 -0.04 10.02 43.00
N GLY A 41 -0.89 9.14 42.45
CA GLY A 41 -0.54 8.08 41.52
C GLY A 41 0.23 8.53 40.28
N ASP A 42 1.52 8.21 40.26
CA ASP A 42 2.29 8.09 39.02
C ASP A 42 2.33 6.62 38.63
N SER A 43 1.58 6.28 37.58
CA SER A 43 1.71 4.96 36.96
C SER A 43 3.16 4.78 36.47
N PRO A 44 3.84 3.65 36.74
CA PRO A 44 5.26 3.44 36.40
C PRO A 44 5.59 3.56 34.90
N ILE A 45 4.58 3.65 34.03
CA ILE A 45 4.70 3.84 32.58
C ILE A 45 5.05 5.30 32.22
N THR A 46 4.64 6.30 33.03
CA THR A 46 4.92 7.73 32.75
C THR A 46 6.38 8.10 32.99
N GLY A 47 7.08 7.40 33.88
CA GLY A 47 8.52 7.57 34.10
C GLY A 47 9.43 6.98 33.01
N LEU A 48 8.91 6.06 32.18
CA LEU A 48 9.68 5.41 31.11
C LEU A 48 9.72 6.23 29.81
N LEU A 49 8.83 7.21 29.66
CA LEU A 49 8.72 8.10 28.51
C LEU A 49 9.08 9.53 28.92
N ASP A 50 10.33 9.74 29.32
CA ASP A 50 10.85 11.08 29.57
C ASP A 50 10.60 11.98 28.33
N HIS A 51 10.11 13.19 28.56
CA HIS A 51 9.77 14.16 27.51
C HIS A 51 10.90 14.35 26.49
N ARG A 52 12.14 14.30 26.97
CA ARG A 52 13.36 14.41 26.16
C ARG A 52 13.61 13.18 25.30
N ALA A 53 13.31 11.98 25.81
CA ALA A 53 13.41 10.74 25.04
C ALA A 53 12.36 10.72 23.91
N LEU A 54 11.13 11.16 24.19
CA LEU A 54 10.07 11.29 23.18
C LEU A 54 10.50 12.18 22.00
N ILE A 55 11.03 13.37 22.29
CA ILE A 55 11.50 14.31 21.25
C ILE A 55 12.64 13.70 20.43
N ARG A 56 13.62 13.06 21.07
CA ARG A 56 14.77 12.44 20.37
C ARG A 56 14.34 11.32 19.44
N SER A 57 13.50 10.41 19.93
CA SER A 57 12.99 9.31 19.10
C SER A 57 12.20 9.85 17.90
N LEU A 58 11.33 10.83 18.12
CA LEU A 58 10.51 11.41 17.07
C LEU A 58 11.35 12.19 16.03
N ALA A 59 12.42 12.87 16.46
CA ALA A 59 13.37 13.51 15.57
C ALA A 59 14.13 12.49 14.71
N ILE A 60 14.60 11.38 15.31
CA ILE A 60 15.28 10.30 14.58
C ILE A 60 14.33 9.68 13.55
N PHE A 61 13.06 9.43 13.91
CA PHE A 61 12.09 8.91 12.96
C PHE A 61 11.85 9.89 11.81
N ASN A 62 11.58 11.16 12.09
CA ASN A 62 11.43 12.16 11.02
C ASN A 62 12.66 12.23 10.09
N LEU A 63 13.87 12.04 10.62
CA LEU A 63 15.09 12.01 9.81
C LEU A 63 15.14 10.77 8.91
N LEU A 64 14.86 9.57 9.45
CA LEU A 64 14.87 8.32 8.70
C LEU A 64 13.83 8.33 7.57
N PHE A 65 12.62 8.79 7.87
CA PHE A 65 11.55 8.88 6.89
C PHE A 65 11.80 9.98 5.86
N ALA A 66 12.36 11.13 6.26
CA ALA A 66 12.81 12.16 5.31
C ALA A 66 13.86 11.60 4.35
N MET A 67 14.83 10.83 4.85
CA MET A 67 15.83 10.16 4.01
C MET A 67 15.16 9.22 3.01
N GLN A 68 14.20 8.40 3.44
CA GLN A 68 13.45 7.53 2.53
C GLN A 68 12.66 8.31 1.48
N THR A 69 11.96 9.37 1.88
CA THR A 69 11.22 10.22 0.95
C THR A 69 12.15 10.90 -0.05
N ALA A 70 13.34 11.32 0.37
CA ALA A 70 14.35 11.89 -0.51
C ALA A 70 14.88 10.87 -1.52
N LEU A 71 15.17 9.64 -1.06
CA LEU A 71 15.55 8.54 -1.97
C LEU A 71 14.44 8.27 -2.98
N ASP A 72 13.20 8.14 -2.52
CA ASP A 72 12.06 7.94 -3.40
C ASP A 72 11.91 9.10 -4.41
N LEU A 73 12.11 10.36 -4.00
CA LEU A 73 12.08 11.49 -4.91
C LEU A 73 13.21 11.42 -5.96
N ILE A 74 14.43 11.08 -5.55
CA ILE A 74 15.58 10.95 -6.46
C ILE A 74 15.37 9.81 -7.48
N TYR A 75 14.96 8.63 -7.01
CA TYR A 75 14.82 7.47 -7.89
C TYR A 75 13.55 7.49 -8.75
N LEU A 76 12.46 8.05 -8.23
CA LEU A 76 11.15 8.03 -8.91
C LEU A 76 10.92 9.28 -9.77
N TRP A 77 11.38 10.46 -9.33
CA TRP A 77 11.19 11.73 -10.06
C TRP A 77 12.46 12.22 -10.76
N GLY A 78 13.64 11.80 -10.30
CA GLY A 78 14.92 12.23 -10.85
C GLY A 78 15.39 11.49 -12.11
N GLY A 79 14.66 10.47 -12.58
CA GLY A 79 15.01 9.74 -13.80
C GLY A 79 16.39 9.06 -13.75
N ALA A 80 16.92 8.77 -12.55
CA ALA A 80 18.23 8.14 -12.41
C ALA A 80 18.18 6.72 -12.97
N GLU A 81 18.80 6.53 -14.14
CA GLU A 81 19.04 5.21 -14.72
C GLU A 81 19.69 4.30 -13.67
N LEU A 82 19.15 3.07 -13.56
CA LEU A 82 19.75 2.04 -12.73
C LEU A 82 21.21 1.85 -13.15
N PRO A 83 22.18 1.85 -12.22
CA PRO A 83 23.55 1.47 -12.52
C PRO A 83 23.56 0.09 -13.19
N ALA A 84 24.28 -0.03 -14.31
CA ALA A 84 24.27 -1.19 -15.18
C ALA A 84 24.40 -2.52 -14.39
N GLY A 85 23.36 -3.37 -14.48
CA GLY A 85 23.38 -4.75 -13.99
C GLY A 85 22.56 -5.07 -12.74
N MET A 86 21.85 -4.12 -12.13
CA MET A 86 20.95 -4.43 -10.99
C MET A 86 19.50 -4.58 -11.45
N SER A 87 18.81 -5.66 -11.06
CA SER A 87 17.38 -5.81 -11.35
C SER A 87 16.53 -4.97 -10.39
N HIS A 88 15.45 -4.35 -10.89
CA HIS A 88 14.48 -3.61 -10.06
C HIS A 88 13.93 -4.45 -8.88
N ALA A 89 13.89 -5.77 -9.01
CA ALA A 89 13.43 -6.71 -7.99
C ALA A 89 14.41 -6.87 -6.81
N GLU A 90 15.73 -6.77 -7.05
CA GLU A 90 16.76 -6.86 -6.01
C GLU A 90 16.79 -5.60 -5.12
N TYR A 91 16.52 -4.44 -5.72
CA TYR A 91 16.47 -3.15 -5.01
C TYR A 91 15.23 -3.03 -4.11
N ALA A 92 14.06 -3.47 -4.60
CA ALA A 92 12.79 -3.40 -3.86
C ALA A 92 12.76 -4.26 -2.59
N HIS A 93 13.42 -5.43 -2.60
CA HIS A 93 13.41 -6.35 -1.46
C HIS A 93 14.41 -6.02 -0.35
N ARG A 94 15.43 -5.16 -0.58
CA ARG A 94 16.52 -4.93 0.39
C ARG A 94 16.30 -3.75 1.35
N GLY A 95 15.52 -2.72 0.97
CA GLY A 95 15.34 -1.50 1.78
C GLY A 95 14.01 -1.37 2.53
N ALA A 96 12.93 -1.99 2.03
CA ALA A 96 11.57 -1.66 2.48
C ALA A 96 11.16 -2.30 3.82
N TYR A 97 11.52 -3.57 4.05
CA TYR A 97 11.02 -4.32 5.22
C TYR A 97 11.47 -3.77 6.58
N PRO A 98 12.74 -3.39 6.78
CA PRO A 98 13.17 -2.85 8.06
C PRO A 98 12.55 -1.48 8.34
N LEU A 99 12.32 -0.68 7.30
CA LEU A 99 11.72 0.64 7.43
C LEU A 99 10.25 0.57 7.86
N VAL A 100 9.48 -0.36 7.27
CA VAL A 100 8.08 -0.61 7.66
C VAL A 100 7.98 -1.11 9.11
N ALA A 101 8.88 -1.99 9.55
CA ALA A 101 8.90 -2.46 10.94
C ALA A 101 9.20 -1.31 11.93
N THR A 102 10.19 -0.46 11.62
CA THR A 102 10.51 0.71 12.45
C THR A 102 9.40 1.76 12.44
N ALA A 103 8.69 1.91 11.32
CA ALA A 103 7.54 2.78 11.18
C ALA A 103 6.37 2.39 12.08
N LEU A 104 6.03 1.10 12.12
CA LEU A 104 4.96 0.57 12.96
C LEU A 104 5.30 0.69 14.45
N LEU A 105 6.56 0.46 14.81
CA LEU A 105 7.04 0.58 16.19
C LEU A 105 7.04 2.06 16.64
N ALA A 106 7.41 2.98 15.75
CA ALA A 106 7.28 4.42 15.95
C ALA A 106 5.81 4.86 16.12
N ALA A 107 4.91 4.34 15.29
CA ALA A 107 3.48 4.63 15.37
C ALA A 107 2.88 4.19 16.71
N ALA A 108 3.20 2.97 17.17
CA ALA A 108 2.77 2.47 18.48
C ALA A 108 3.30 3.36 19.61
N PHE A 109 4.56 3.78 19.54
CA PHE A 109 5.18 4.66 20.53
C PHE A 109 4.51 6.04 20.57
N VAL A 110 4.22 6.64 19.41
CA VAL A 110 3.52 7.93 19.30
C VAL A 110 2.10 7.84 19.86
N LEU A 111 1.35 6.78 19.56
CA LEU A 111 -0.01 6.58 20.08
C LEU A 111 -0.04 6.47 21.61
N ILE A 112 0.96 5.79 22.19
CA ILE A 112 1.12 5.69 23.65
C ILE A 112 1.49 7.06 24.24
N ALA A 113 2.42 7.79 23.61
CA ALA A 113 2.91 9.09 24.08
C ALA A 113 1.93 10.26 23.91
N MET A 114 1.01 10.16 22.94
CA MET A 114 -0.01 11.18 22.60
C MET A 114 -1.38 10.92 23.25
N ARG A 115 -1.48 10.00 24.22
CA ARG A 115 -2.71 9.77 24.99
C ARG A 115 -3.19 11.09 25.64
N ARG A 116 -4.51 11.33 25.66
CA ARG A 116 -5.11 12.53 26.29
C ARG A 116 -4.58 12.71 27.72
N GLY A 117 -4.03 13.89 28.02
CA GLY A 117 -3.36 14.19 29.29
C GLY A 117 -1.86 13.83 29.36
N GLY A 118 -1.25 13.37 28.26
CA GLY A 118 0.17 13.02 28.20
C GLY A 118 1.11 14.18 27.82
N PRO A 119 2.45 13.99 27.90
CA PRO A 119 3.46 15.04 27.71
C PRO A 119 3.44 15.73 26.34
N GLY A 120 2.84 15.11 25.32
CA GLY A 120 2.77 15.66 23.97
C GLY A 120 1.64 16.68 23.76
N ASP A 121 0.66 16.79 24.66
CA ASP A 121 -0.41 17.79 24.56
C ASP A 121 0.09 19.21 24.94
N ALA A 122 1.18 19.30 25.71
CA ALA A 122 1.73 20.57 26.21
C ALA A 122 2.83 21.18 25.31
N SER A 123 3.49 20.40 24.45
CA SER A 123 4.65 20.87 23.67
C SER A 123 4.32 21.07 22.20
N ARG A 124 4.43 22.33 21.74
CA ARG A 124 4.29 22.70 20.32
C ARG A 124 5.26 21.94 19.41
N LEU A 125 6.45 21.61 19.93
CA LEU A 125 7.50 20.90 19.18
C LEU A 125 7.13 19.44 18.93
N ILE A 126 6.58 18.73 19.92
CA ILE A 126 6.12 17.34 19.73
C ILE A 126 4.99 17.30 18.71
N ARG A 127 4.01 18.22 18.83
CA ARG A 127 2.93 18.33 17.84
C ARG A 127 3.47 18.57 16.43
N ALA A 128 4.41 19.48 16.25
CA ALA A 128 5.02 19.77 14.95
C ALA A 128 5.74 18.54 14.37
N LEU A 129 6.53 17.84 15.18
CA LEU A 129 7.23 16.63 14.78
C LEU A 129 6.28 15.46 14.43
N VAL A 130 5.13 15.35 15.10
CA VAL A 130 4.10 14.35 14.76
C VAL A 130 3.44 14.71 13.43
N ILE A 131 3.10 15.99 13.21
CA ILE A 131 2.53 16.45 11.93
C ILE A 131 3.51 16.19 10.79
N ALA A 132 4.78 16.55 10.95
CA ALA A 132 5.83 16.31 9.97
C ALA A 132 5.94 14.80 9.65
N TRP A 133 5.93 13.96 10.68
CA TRP A 133 5.98 12.51 10.52
C TRP A 133 4.77 11.95 9.76
N ILE A 134 3.55 12.43 10.05
CA ILE A 134 2.35 12.00 9.32
C ILE A 134 2.44 12.44 7.85
N ILE A 135 2.89 13.67 7.57
CA ILE A 135 3.09 14.15 6.19
C ILE A 135 4.08 13.26 5.44
N GLN A 136 5.21 12.91 6.06
CA GLN A 136 6.18 11.99 5.45
C GLN A 136 5.57 10.62 5.15
N ASN A 137 4.72 10.08 6.04
CA ASN A 137 4.01 8.81 5.78
C ASN A 137 3.02 8.91 4.62
N VAL A 138 2.33 10.04 4.46
CA VAL A 138 1.49 10.29 3.27
C VAL A 138 2.36 10.27 2.01
N LEU A 139 3.50 10.96 2.00
CA LEU A 139 4.42 10.97 0.86
C LEU A 139 4.96 9.57 0.53
N LEU A 140 5.33 8.77 1.54
CA LEU A 140 5.76 7.39 1.34
C LEU A 140 4.65 6.48 0.80
N CYS A 141 3.41 6.70 1.24
CA CYS A 141 2.26 5.98 0.73
C CYS A 141 2.03 6.31 -0.76
N LEU A 142 2.10 7.60 -1.13
CA LEU A 142 2.02 8.04 -2.52
C LEU A 142 3.17 7.48 -3.38
N SER A 143 4.41 7.50 -2.87
CA SER A 143 5.56 6.86 -3.51
C SER A 143 5.34 5.36 -3.75
N SER A 144 4.74 4.67 -2.79
CA SER A 144 4.41 3.24 -2.92
C SER A 144 3.33 2.98 -3.97
N ILE A 145 2.34 3.87 -4.08
CA ILE A 145 1.32 3.82 -5.14
C ILE A 145 1.95 4.02 -6.52
N LEU A 146 2.83 5.02 -6.67
CA LEU A 146 3.55 5.25 -7.94
C LEU A 146 4.46 4.07 -8.32
N ARG A 147 5.12 3.46 -7.33
CA ARG A 147 5.93 2.26 -7.56
C ARG A 147 5.07 1.07 -8.02
N LEU A 148 3.87 0.94 -7.47
CA LEU A 148 2.91 -0.06 -7.92
C LEU A 148 2.45 0.22 -9.35
N ASP A 149 2.25 1.49 -9.71
CA ASP A 149 1.86 1.93 -11.06
C ASP A 149 2.92 1.54 -12.10
N LEU A 150 4.19 1.91 -11.86
CA LEU A 150 5.33 1.47 -12.69
C LEU A 150 5.44 -0.06 -12.79
N TYR A 151 5.15 -0.77 -11.70
CA TYR A 151 5.15 -2.23 -11.69
C TYR A 151 3.99 -2.82 -12.51
N VAL A 152 2.83 -2.17 -12.52
CA VAL A 152 1.66 -2.55 -13.33
C VAL A 152 1.93 -2.30 -14.81
N GLU A 153 2.57 -1.19 -15.15
CA GLU A 153 3.00 -0.88 -16.52
C GLU A 153 3.92 -1.98 -17.08
N ALA A 154 4.88 -2.43 -16.27
CA ALA A 154 5.84 -3.48 -16.65
C ALA A 154 5.31 -4.92 -16.60
N TYR A 155 4.36 -5.24 -15.71
CA TYR A 155 3.93 -6.64 -15.45
C TYR A 155 2.42 -6.88 -15.52
N SER A 156 1.67 -5.95 -16.09
CA SER A 156 0.20 -5.94 -16.16
C SER A 156 -0.51 -5.82 -14.80
N LEU A 157 -1.77 -5.39 -14.83
CA LEU A 157 -2.60 -5.25 -13.65
C LEU A 157 -3.16 -6.61 -13.22
N THR A 158 -3.17 -6.87 -11.91
CA THR A 158 -3.79 -8.06 -11.32
C THR A 158 -4.72 -7.71 -10.17
N HIS A 159 -5.55 -8.65 -9.73
CA HIS A 159 -6.43 -8.47 -8.57
C HIS A 159 -5.68 -8.03 -7.30
N LEU A 160 -4.53 -8.65 -7.02
CA LEU A 160 -3.74 -8.33 -5.83
C LEU A 160 -3.14 -6.93 -5.91
N ARG A 161 -2.64 -6.53 -7.09
CA ARG A 161 -2.11 -5.18 -7.33
C ARG A 161 -3.19 -4.13 -7.19
N LEU A 162 -4.36 -4.34 -7.81
CA LEU A 162 -5.51 -3.46 -7.68
C LEU A 162 -5.95 -3.32 -6.21
N ALA A 163 -6.10 -4.44 -5.51
CA ALA A 163 -6.48 -4.44 -4.10
C ALA A 163 -5.45 -3.72 -3.21
N ALA A 164 -4.15 -3.92 -3.47
CA ALA A 164 -3.07 -3.22 -2.78
C ALA A 164 -3.15 -1.70 -3.03
N GLY A 165 -3.40 -1.27 -4.27
CA GLY A 165 -3.60 0.15 -4.61
C GLY A 165 -4.78 0.78 -3.86
N VAL A 166 -5.94 0.10 -3.85
CA VAL A 166 -7.12 0.55 -3.10
C VAL A 166 -6.83 0.64 -1.59
N TRP A 167 -6.16 -0.36 -1.03
CA TRP A 167 -5.79 -0.37 0.38
C TRP A 167 -4.81 0.76 0.74
N MET A 168 -3.79 1.00 -0.10
CA MET A 168 -2.87 2.13 0.09
C MET A 168 -3.60 3.47 0.02
N GLY A 169 -4.55 3.62 -0.92
CA GLY A 169 -5.41 4.81 -0.99
C GLY A 169 -6.22 5.04 0.29
N LEU A 170 -6.81 3.98 0.87
CA LEU A 170 -7.51 4.06 2.16
C LEU A 170 -6.59 4.53 3.28
N VAL A 171 -5.37 4.00 3.35
CA VAL A 171 -4.37 4.42 4.35
C VAL A 171 -4.00 5.89 4.18
N ALA A 172 -3.72 6.33 2.94
CA ALA A 172 -3.41 7.72 2.65
C ALA A 172 -4.54 8.68 3.08
N ILE A 173 -5.79 8.35 2.75
CA ILE A 173 -6.97 9.13 3.17
C ILE A 173 -7.09 9.16 4.70
N GLY A 174 -6.90 8.02 5.38
CA GLY A 174 -6.91 7.93 6.84
C GLY A 174 -5.87 8.84 7.49
N LEU A 175 -4.63 8.86 6.96
CA LEU A 175 -3.57 9.76 7.42
C LEU A 175 -3.92 11.24 7.18
N ILE A 176 -4.50 11.57 6.02
CA ILE A 176 -5.01 12.92 5.72
C ILE A 176 -6.10 13.33 6.72
N PHE A 177 -7.00 12.44 7.10
CA PHE A 177 -7.99 12.73 8.14
C PHE A 177 -7.36 12.93 9.53
N ILE A 178 -6.27 12.25 9.85
CA ILE A 178 -5.53 12.53 11.09
C ILE A 178 -4.95 13.95 11.05
N LEU A 179 -4.36 14.37 9.93
CA LEU A 179 -3.89 15.75 9.74
C LEU A 179 -5.04 16.75 9.86
N ALA A 180 -6.16 16.51 9.18
CA ALA A 180 -7.35 17.35 9.23
C ALA A 180 -7.91 17.43 10.65
N ARG A 181 -7.94 16.32 11.40
CA ARG A 181 -8.34 16.28 12.81
C ARG A 181 -7.47 17.21 13.65
N ILE A 182 -6.14 17.14 13.49
CA ILE A 182 -5.20 17.96 14.27
C ILE A 182 -5.34 19.44 13.90
N ALA A 183 -5.46 19.76 12.61
CA ALA A 183 -5.59 21.13 12.11
C ALA A 183 -6.93 21.77 12.50
N LEU A 184 -8.03 21.04 12.34
CA LEU A 184 -9.40 21.49 12.62
C LEU A 184 -9.85 21.24 14.06
N ARG A 185 -8.97 20.71 14.92
CA ARG A 185 -9.23 20.35 16.33
C ARG A 185 -10.50 19.49 16.52
N ARG A 186 -10.75 18.56 15.60
CA ARG A 186 -11.92 17.67 15.65
C ARG A 186 -11.75 16.55 16.69
N SER A 187 -12.87 15.95 17.10
CA SER A 187 -12.91 14.84 18.05
C SER A 187 -12.37 13.53 17.44
N ASN A 188 -12.08 12.55 18.30
CA ASN A 188 -11.72 11.20 17.83
C ASN A 188 -12.91 10.50 17.18
N GLU A 189 -14.12 10.77 17.66
CA GLU A 189 -15.36 10.25 17.07
C GLU A 189 -15.50 10.69 15.61
N TRP A 190 -15.26 11.97 15.32
CA TRP A 190 -15.27 12.48 13.94
C TRP A 190 -14.30 11.72 13.03
N LEU A 191 -13.07 11.45 13.51
CA LEU A 191 -12.08 10.70 12.75
C LEU A 191 -12.53 9.26 12.47
N ILE A 192 -13.10 8.58 13.47
CA ILE A 192 -13.62 7.22 13.33
C ILE A 192 -14.78 7.21 12.34
N SER A 193 -15.74 8.14 12.46
CA SER A 193 -16.88 8.25 11.55
C SER A 193 -16.44 8.48 10.11
N MET A 194 -15.45 9.36 9.86
CA MET A 194 -14.95 9.61 8.51
C MET A 194 -14.23 8.39 7.91
N ASN A 195 -13.39 7.70 8.70
CA ASN A 195 -12.74 6.47 8.22
C ASN A 195 -13.76 5.36 7.94
N LEU A 196 -14.77 5.21 8.80
CA LEU A 196 -15.82 4.21 8.60
C LEU A 196 -16.67 4.55 7.36
N LEU A 197 -16.99 5.82 7.15
CA LEU A 197 -17.68 6.30 5.95
C LEU A 197 -16.85 5.98 4.71
N THR A 198 -15.56 6.34 4.68
CA THR A 198 -14.68 6.04 3.53
C THR A 198 -14.58 4.55 3.27
N LEU A 199 -14.40 3.72 4.31
CA LEU A 199 -14.36 2.27 4.18
C LEU A 199 -15.68 1.72 3.62
N ALA A 200 -16.81 2.14 4.18
CA ALA A 200 -18.14 1.73 3.71
C ALA A 200 -18.36 2.15 2.26
N THR A 201 -17.96 3.36 1.87
CA THR A 201 -18.03 3.86 0.50
C THR A 201 -17.19 3.00 -0.45
N VAL A 202 -15.93 2.70 -0.10
CA VAL A 202 -15.06 1.86 -0.94
C VAL A 202 -15.60 0.43 -1.07
N LEU A 203 -16.11 -0.16 0.02
CA LEU A 203 -16.73 -1.49 -0.02
C LEU A 203 -18.02 -1.50 -0.84
N TYR A 204 -18.86 -0.48 -0.67
CA TYR A 204 -20.11 -0.33 -1.42
C TYR A 204 -19.82 -0.25 -2.92
N PHE A 205 -18.95 0.67 -3.35
CA PHE A 205 -18.57 0.76 -4.76
C PHE A 205 -17.86 -0.50 -5.24
N GLY A 206 -17.00 -1.10 -4.43
CA GLY A 206 -16.30 -2.36 -4.72
C GLY A 206 -17.25 -3.53 -4.98
N ALA A 207 -18.42 -3.57 -4.33
CA ALA A 207 -19.43 -4.61 -4.54
C ALA A 207 -20.09 -4.53 -5.91
N PHE A 208 -20.28 -3.33 -6.45
CA PHE A 208 -20.86 -3.11 -7.79
C PHE A 208 -19.81 -3.08 -8.90
N PHE A 209 -18.56 -2.78 -8.55
CA PHE A 209 -17.45 -2.67 -9.47
C PHE A 209 -17.02 -4.03 -10.04
N ASP A 210 -17.00 -4.17 -11.36
CA ASP A 210 -16.47 -5.35 -12.03
C ASP A 210 -14.95 -5.25 -12.15
N SER A 211 -14.24 -5.66 -11.09
CA SER A 211 -12.77 -5.64 -11.07
C SER A 211 -12.15 -6.50 -12.18
N SER A 212 -12.77 -7.65 -12.52
CA SER A 212 -12.31 -8.51 -13.60
C SER A 212 -12.42 -7.84 -14.97
N ALA A 213 -13.56 -7.19 -15.27
CA ALA A 213 -13.73 -6.45 -16.52
C ALA A 213 -12.77 -5.26 -16.61
N PHE A 214 -12.58 -4.54 -15.52
CA PHE A 214 -11.66 -3.40 -15.46
C PHE A 214 -10.21 -3.83 -15.71
N ILE A 215 -9.74 -4.87 -15.00
CA ILE A 215 -8.38 -5.42 -15.17
C ILE A 215 -8.19 -5.89 -16.61
N ALA A 216 -9.17 -6.61 -17.16
CA ALA A 216 -9.08 -7.12 -18.53
C ALA A 216 -8.95 -6.00 -19.55
N ARG A 217 -9.81 -4.97 -19.42
CA ARG A 217 -9.81 -3.81 -20.31
C ARG A 217 -8.52 -3.01 -20.21
N PHE A 218 -8.07 -2.70 -19.00
CA PHE A 218 -6.84 -1.97 -18.74
C PHE A 218 -5.63 -2.69 -19.36
N ASN A 219 -5.50 -4.00 -19.15
CA ASN A 219 -4.37 -4.77 -19.69
C ASN A 219 -4.37 -4.81 -21.22
N VAL A 220 -5.55 -4.91 -21.85
CA VAL A 220 -5.66 -4.90 -23.31
C VAL A 220 -5.33 -3.52 -23.87
N GLU A 221 -5.90 -2.45 -23.32
CA GLU A 221 -5.64 -1.06 -23.75
C GLU A 221 -4.14 -0.75 -23.65
N ASN A 222 -3.52 -1.07 -22.50
CA ASN A 222 -2.09 -0.92 -22.29
C ASN A 222 -1.27 -1.75 -23.29
N SER A 223 -1.67 -2.98 -23.61
CA SER A 223 -0.95 -3.78 -24.61
C SER A 223 -1.04 -3.21 -26.03
N LEU A 224 -2.11 -2.49 -26.37
CA LEU A 224 -2.30 -1.93 -27.72
C LEU A 224 -1.56 -0.60 -27.89
N GLU A 225 -1.53 0.23 -26.86
CA GLU A 225 -0.86 1.53 -26.88
C GLU A 225 0.66 1.39 -27.05
N PHE A 226 1.26 0.38 -26.43
CA PHE A 226 2.70 0.14 -26.49
C PHE A 226 3.15 -0.82 -27.60
N SER A 227 2.40 -0.99 -28.69
CA SER A 227 2.57 -2.05 -29.72
C SER A 227 3.95 -2.21 -30.39
N GLN A 228 4.97 -1.37 -30.13
CA GLN A 228 6.36 -1.61 -30.55
C GLN A 228 7.31 -2.08 -29.42
N TYR A 229 6.98 -1.87 -28.15
CA TYR A 229 7.83 -2.21 -26.98
C TYR A 229 7.06 -2.74 -25.75
N GLY A 230 5.75 -2.92 -25.86
CA GLY A 230 4.85 -3.18 -24.75
C GLY A 230 4.97 -4.58 -24.15
N THR A 231 4.67 -4.66 -22.86
CA THR A 231 4.58 -5.91 -22.11
C THR A 231 3.68 -6.91 -22.85
N PRO A 232 4.16 -8.14 -23.12
CA PRO A 232 3.36 -9.12 -23.84
C PRO A 232 2.08 -9.44 -23.08
N LEU A 233 0.93 -9.16 -23.70
CA LEU A 233 -0.38 -9.47 -23.12
C LEU A 233 -0.50 -10.95 -22.73
N ASP A 234 -0.80 -11.21 -21.45
CA ASP A 234 -1.06 -12.55 -20.94
C ASP A 234 -2.53 -12.92 -21.16
N ILE A 235 -2.77 -13.62 -22.28
CA ILE A 235 -4.09 -14.13 -22.66
C ILE A 235 -4.59 -15.19 -21.67
N HIS A 236 -3.69 -15.97 -21.05
CA HIS A 236 -4.09 -16.99 -20.09
C HIS A 236 -4.64 -16.34 -18.81
N TYR A 237 -3.96 -15.31 -18.32
CA TYR A 237 -4.45 -14.51 -17.20
C TYR A 237 -5.80 -13.86 -17.52
N LEU A 238 -5.94 -13.21 -18.68
CA LEU A 238 -7.23 -12.65 -19.12
C LEU A 238 -8.35 -13.70 -19.14
N ALA A 239 -8.05 -14.90 -19.64
CA ALA A 239 -9.03 -15.99 -19.68
C ALA A 239 -9.39 -16.52 -18.28
N SER A 240 -8.49 -16.37 -17.30
CA SER A 240 -8.74 -16.75 -15.90
C SER A 240 -9.65 -15.77 -15.15
N LEU A 241 -9.77 -14.52 -15.62
CA LEU A 241 -10.67 -13.50 -15.05
C LEU A 241 -12.16 -13.84 -15.25
N GLY A 242 -12.46 -14.78 -16.13
CA GLY A 242 -13.81 -15.26 -16.42
C GLY A 242 -14.54 -14.45 -17.51
N PRO A 243 -15.87 -14.61 -17.64
CA PRO A 243 -16.62 -14.06 -18.76
C PRO A 243 -16.58 -12.53 -18.91
N SER A 244 -16.34 -11.82 -17.82
CA SER A 244 -16.16 -10.36 -17.81
C SER A 244 -15.00 -9.87 -18.68
N ALA A 245 -14.06 -10.76 -19.05
CA ALA A 245 -12.96 -10.44 -19.96
C ALA A 245 -13.34 -10.48 -21.45
N ILE A 246 -14.51 -11.04 -21.82
CA ILE A 246 -14.94 -11.19 -23.23
C ILE A 246 -14.90 -9.85 -23.99
N PRO A 247 -15.47 -8.73 -23.48
CA PRO A 247 -15.43 -7.46 -24.21
C PRO A 247 -14.00 -6.94 -24.45
N ALA A 248 -13.09 -7.18 -23.51
CA ALA A 248 -11.68 -6.80 -23.65
C ALA A 248 -10.97 -7.69 -24.69
N LEU A 249 -11.27 -9.00 -24.72
CA LEU A 249 -10.77 -9.91 -25.76
C LEU A 249 -11.31 -9.53 -27.14
N ASP A 250 -12.57 -9.14 -27.26
CA ASP A 250 -13.16 -8.67 -28.53
C ASP A 250 -12.48 -7.38 -29.01
N LEU A 251 -12.15 -6.47 -28.09
CA LEU A 251 -11.36 -5.27 -28.40
C LEU A 251 -9.96 -5.64 -28.92
N TYR A 252 -9.25 -6.53 -28.23
CA TYR A 252 -7.94 -7.03 -28.68
C TYR A 252 -8.01 -7.68 -30.06
N LEU A 253 -9.01 -8.54 -30.30
CA LEU A 253 -9.20 -9.21 -31.59
C LEU A 253 -9.53 -8.23 -32.73
N SER A 254 -10.18 -7.10 -32.44
CA SER A 254 -10.45 -6.08 -33.46
C SER A 254 -9.21 -5.28 -33.87
N ALA A 255 -8.22 -5.15 -32.97
CA ALA A 255 -7.01 -4.33 -33.19
C ALA A 255 -5.75 -5.15 -33.54
N ALA A 256 -5.67 -6.43 -33.16
CA ALA A 256 -4.48 -7.25 -33.34
C ALA A 256 -4.28 -7.71 -34.81
N PRO A 257 -3.03 -7.84 -35.31
CA PRO A 257 -2.74 -8.39 -36.63
C PRO A 257 -3.32 -9.79 -36.86
N GLU A 258 -3.77 -10.10 -38.08
CA GLU A 258 -4.50 -11.34 -38.38
C GLU A 258 -3.69 -12.63 -38.16
N ASP A 259 -2.37 -12.61 -38.38
CA ASP A 259 -1.51 -13.81 -38.37
C ASP A 259 -0.79 -14.10 -37.04
N GLY A 260 -1.15 -13.42 -35.95
CA GLY A 260 -0.49 -13.59 -34.66
C GLY A 260 -0.94 -14.84 -33.88
N ASP A 261 0.00 -15.64 -33.36
CA ASP A 261 -0.27 -16.74 -32.40
C ASP A 261 -1.12 -16.28 -31.20
N LYS A 262 -0.89 -15.05 -30.72
CA LYS A 262 -1.68 -14.45 -29.64
C LYS A 262 -3.14 -14.19 -30.01
N ARG A 263 -3.43 -13.86 -31.28
CA ARG A 263 -4.80 -13.68 -31.79
C ARG A 263 -5.55 -15.00 -31.78
N ARG A 264 -4.88 -16.10 -32.18
CA ARG A 264 -5.43 -17.47 -32.08
C ARG A 264 -5.73 -17.86 -30.63
N LEU A 265 -4.83 -17.57 -29.69
CA LEU A 265 -5.06 -17.82 -28.27
C LEU A 265 -6.21 -16.98 -27.72
N ALA A 266 -6.30 -15.71 -28.10
CA ALA A 266 -7.37 -14.80 -27.67
C ALA A 266 -8.74 -15.24 -28.20
N SER A 267 -8.82 -15.67 -29.46
CA SER A 267 -10.06 -16.17 -30.06
C SER A 267 -10.52 -17.46 -29.40
N PHE A 268 -9.60 -18.39 -29.12
CA PHE A 268 -9.89 -19.61 -28.38
C PHE A 268 -10.38 -19.31 -26.95
N ALA A 269 -9.69 -18.41 -26.23
CA ALA A 269 -10.10 -17.97 -24.90
C ALA A 269 -11.51 -17.36 -24.90
N ARG A 270 -11.80 -16.49 -25.88
CA ARG A 270 -13.10 -15.84 -26.05
C ARG A 270 -14.22 -16.85 -26.31
N GLN A 271 -14.01 -17.82 -27.20
CA GLN A 271 -14.98 -18.89 -27.46
C GLN A 271 -15.21 -19.77 -26.22
N ARG A 272 -14.14 -20.17 -25.52
CA ARG A 272 -14.21 -20.97 -24.29
C ARG A 272 -15.02 -20.28 -23.21
N LEU A 273 -14.88 -18.95 -23.07
CA LEU A 273 -15.63 -18.16 -22.09
C LEU A 273 -17.09 -17.92 -22.50
N ALA A 274 -17.37 -17.77 -23.80
CA ALA A 274 -18.72 -17.55 -24.31
C ALA A 274 -19.60 -18.82 -24.25
N PHE A 275 -19.00 -19.99 -24.50
CA PHE A 275 -19.73 -21.27 -24.62
C PHE A 275 -20.66 -21.59 -23.43
N PRO A 276 -20.22 -21.50 -22.16
CA PRO A 276 -21.11 -21.77 -21.02
C PRO A 276 -22.30 -20.81 -20.91
N ILE A 277 -22.18 -19.59 -21.43
CA ILE A 277 -23.22 -18.55 -21.35
C ILE A 277 -24.29 -18.77 -22.43
N THR A 278 -23.88 -19.16 -23.64
CA THR A 278 -24.79 -19.40 -24.76
C THR A 278 -25.49 -20.75 -24.68
N SER A 279 -24.83 -21.77 -24.12
CA SER A 279 -25.30 -23.15 -24.19
C SER A 279 -26.11 -23.63 -22.97
N ARG A 280 -26.07 -22.93 -21.83
CA ARG A 280 -26.82 -23.33 -20.62
C ARG A 280 -28.17 -22.61 -20.55
N PRO A 281 -29.30 -23.34 -20.44
CA PRO A 281 -30.57 -22.73 -20.07
C PRO A 281 -30.41 -22.05 -18.70
N GLN A 282 -30.69 -20.75 -18.63
CA GLN A 282 -30.66 -20.04 -17.34
C GLN A 282 -31.81 -20.56 -16.48
N ALA A 283 -31.49 -21.38 -15.48
CA ALA A 283 -32.39 -21.59 -14.37
C ALA A 283 -32.51 -20.27 -13.59
N TRP A 284 -33.71 -19.94 -13.11
CA TRP A 284 -33.96 -18.73 -12.32
C TRP A 284 -33.02 -18.60 -11.11
N ARG A 285 -32.53 -19.73 -10.57
CA ARG A 285 -31.61 -19.80 -9.42
C ARG A 285 -30.17 -19.41 -9.74
N SER A 286 -29.73 -19.58 -10.98
CA SER A 286 -28.39 -19.19 -11.42
C SER A 286 -28.38 -17.85 -12.14
N TRP A 287 -29.54 -17.19 -12.26
CA TRP A 287 -29.67 -15.90 -12.91
C TRP A 287 -28.94 -14.82 -12.10
N SER A 288 -28.16 -14.00 -12.79
CA SER A 288 -27.58 -12.79 -12.23
C SER A 288 -27.59 -11.68 -13.29
N TYR A 289 -27.77 -10.44 -12.85
CA TYR A 289 -27.78 -9.27 -13.74
C TYR A 289 -26.53 -9.21 -14.64
N ARG A 290 -25.36 -9.60 -14.11
CA ARG A 290 -24.10 -9.59 -14.86
C ARG A 290 -24.09 -10.62 -15.99
N GLN A 291 -24.59 -11.83 -15.73
CA GLN A 291 -24.70 -12.86 -16.77
C GLN A 291 -25.68 -12.44 -17.86
N GLU A 292 -26.80 -11.82 -17.49
CA GLU A 292 -27.77 -11.35 -18.46
C GLU A 292 -27.21 -10.24 -19.35
N ARG A 293 -26.49 -9.26 -18.78
CA ARG A 293 -25.78 -8.26 -19.59
C ARG A 293 -24.76 -8.90 -20.53
N MET A 294 -24.00 -9.90 -20.08
CA MET A 294 -23.01 -10.57 -20.92
C MET A 294 -23.68 -11.36 -22.06
N LYS A 295 -24.80 -12.03 -21.78
CA LYS A 295 -25.59 -12.72 -22.79
C LYS A 295 -26.11 -11.75 -23.84
N ASN A 296 -26.68 -10.62 -23.42
CA ASN A 296 -27.13 -9.57 -24.34
C ASN A 296 -25.99 -9.01 -25.18
N TYR A 297 -24.82 -8.78 -24.57
CA TYR A 297 -23.62 -8.35 -25.30
C TYR A 297 -23.21 -9.36 -26.39
N LEU A 298 -23.19 -10.67 -26.06
CA LEU A 298 -22.87 -11.73 -27.02
C LEU A 298 -23.90 -11.80 -28.16
N LEU A 299 -25.20 -11.64 -27.86
CA LEU A 299 -26.27 -11.64 -28.88
C LEU A 299 -26.13 -10.48 -29.88
N THR A 300 -25.61 -9.32 -29.46
CA THR A 300 -25.39 -8.18 -30.37
C THR A 300 -24.15 -8.32 -31.28
N ARG A 301 -23.32 -9.35 -31.06
CA ARG A 301 -22.03 -9.57 -31.73
C ARG A 301 -21.94 -10.93 -32.45
N LEU A 302 -23.04 -11.66 -32.51
CA LEU A 302 -23.25 -12.83 -33.36
C LEU A 302 -23.85 -12.38 -34.70
#